data_AF-A0A8X6SKC1-F1
#
_entry.id   AF-A0A8X6SKC1-F1
#
_cell.length_a   1.000
_cell.length_b   1.000
_cell.length_c   1.000
_cell.angle_alpha   90.00
_cell.angle_beta   90.00
_cell.angle_gamma   90.00
#
_symmetry.space_group_name_H-M   'P 1'
#
loop_
_entity.id
_entity.type
_entity.pdbx_description
1 polymer ?
#
loop_
_entity_poly.entity_id
_entity_poly.type
_entity_poly.pdbx_seq_one_letter_code
_entity_poly.pdbx_strand_id
1 'polypeptide(L)'
;MSRRKQRSAFDQVSEFDRGRVVAYRDCGLSFREISSHVGRNQTTLMRIGDRWMQKGTTDRRGRSHPPQCTTSREDRQIVRMAVTDRSVTSRIVAQHIESVTHHSVSARTIRRRLQLSDFSARHPLLGLPLTLGLHHPREGCGRQNGMKLSLLTSHASVCNTTMVGFESGETVEKGC
;
A
#
# COMPACT_ATOMS: atom_id res chain seq x y z
N MET A 1 -14.60 34.60 -2.29
CA MET A 1 -13.36 34.41 -3.09
C MET A 1 -12.48 33.35 -2.44
N SER A 2 -12.32 32.18 -3.08
CA SER A 2 -11.49 31.10 -2.54
C SER A 2 -10.00 31.41 -2.79
N ARG A 3 -9.29 31.84 -1.75
CA ARG A 3 -7.83 31.98 -1.79
C ARG A 3 -7.20 30.59 -1.71
N ARG A 4 -7.03 29.91 -2.86
CA ARG A 4 -6.09 28.79 -2.93
C ARG A 4 -4.70 29.35 -2.65
N LYS A 5 -4.21 29.14 -1.43
CA LYS A 5 -2.85 29.47 -1.02
C LYS A 5 -1.89 28.73 -1.96
N GLN A 6 -1.32 29.44 -2.93
CA GLN A 6 -0.28 28.86 -3.77
C GLN A 6 0.86 28.43 -2.84
N ARG A 7 1.16 27.14 -2.83
CA ARG A 7 2.34 26.64 -2.13
C ARG A 7 3.54 27.12 -2.94
N SER A 8 4.41 27.92 -2.34
CA SER A 8 5.69 28.27 -2.93
C SER A 8 6.43 26.99 -3.31
N ALA A 9 7.00 26.95 -4.51
CA ALA A 9 7.87 25.85 -4.90
C ALA A 9 9.04 25.76 -3.91
N PHE A 10 9.20 24.61 -3.27
CA PHE A 10 10.34 24.37 -2.39
C PHE A 10 11.58 24.13 -3.25
N ASP A 11 12.39 25.17 -3.43
CA ASP A 11 13.69 25.03 -4.08
C ASP A 11 14.65 24.22 -3.18
N GLN A 12 15.04 23.03 -3.64
CA GLN A 12 15.95 22.16 -2.89
C GLN A 12 17.39 22.64 -3.12
N VAL A 13 18.20 22.67 -2.04
CA VAL A 13 19.63 22.98 -2.17
C VAL A 13 20.29 21.90 -3.04
N SER A 14 20.96 22.37 -4.09
CA SER A 14 21.70 21.53 -5.03
C SER A 14 22.80 20.75 -4.30
N GLU A 15 23.20 19.60 -4.85
CA GLU A 15 24.31 18.81 -4.28
C GLU A 15 25.61 19.61 -4.26
N PHE A 16 25.88 20.37 -5.33
CA PHE A 16 27.03 21.25 -5.44
C PHE A 16 27.06 22.30 -4.32
N ASP A 17 25.94 22.98 -4.06
CA ASP A 17 25.86 23.96 -2.98
C ASP A 17 26.08 23.33 -1.60
N ARG A 18 25.63 22.08 -1.40
CA ARG A 18 25.91 21.35 -0.14
C ARG A 18 27.39 21.04 0.02
N GLY A 19 28.07 20.63 -1.06
CA GLY A 19 29.51 20.43 -1.07
C GLY A 19 30.27 21.72 -0.76
N ARG A 20 29.86 22.85 -1.34
CA ARG A 20 30.42 24.17 -1.03
C ARG A 20 30.27 24.53 0.44
N VAL A 21 29.12 24.24 1.04
CA VAL A 21 28.88 24.50 2.47
C VAL A 21 29.86 23.72 3.33
N VAL A 22 30.12 22.45 3.03
CA VAL A 22 31.11 21.65 3.75
C VAL A 22 32.51 22.21 3.55
N ALA A 23 32.91 22.49 2.31
CA ALA A 23 34.23 23.04 2.01
C ALA A 23 34.49 24.37 2.75
N TYR A 24 33.53 25.30 2.74
CA TYR A 24 33.67 26.56 3.48
C TYR A 24 33.70 26.36 4.99
N ARG A 25 33.00 25.35 5.52
CA ARG A 25 33.07 25.00 6.94
C ARG A 25 34.45 24.46 7.32
N ASP A 26 35.05 23.64 6.46
CA ASP A 26 36.42 23.12 6.67
C ASP A 26 37.46 24.25 6.59
N CYS A 27 37.21 25.28 5.77
CA CYS A 27 38.01 26.51 5.74
C CYS A 27 37.79 27.45 6.95
N GLY A 28 36.88 27.13 7.87
CA GLY A 28 36.63 27.91 9.09
C GLY A 28 35.68 29.10 8.93
N LEU A 29 34.97 29.24 7.81
CA LEU A 29 34.05 30.36 7.61
C LEU A 29 32.81 30.26 8.53
N SER A 30 32.28 31.43 8.90
CA SER A 30 31.01 31.53 9.62
C SER A 30 29.82 31.26 8.69
N PHE A 31 28.70 30.76 9.24
CA PHE A 31 27.50 30.51 8.44
C PHE A 31 26.93 31.77 7.76
N ARG A 32 27.26 32.96 8.27
CA ARG A 32 26.87 34.25 7.68
C ARG A 32 27.66 34.55 6.41
N GLU A 33 28.95 34.24 6.37
CA GLU A 33 29.76 34.40 5.16
C GLU A 33 29.37 33.34 4.13
N ILE A 34 29.15 32.11 4.58
CA ILE A 34 28.70 31.01 3.71
C ILE A 34 27.34 31.34 3.08
N SER A 35 26.41 31.97 3.81
CA SER A 35 25.12 32.39 3.22
C SER A 35 25.28 33.43 2.13
N SER A 36 26.21 34.38 2.29
CA SER A 36 26.55 35.35 1.26
C SER A 36 27.18 34.70 0.02
N HIS A 37 28.05 33.69 0.19
CA HIS A 37 28.68 33.00 -0.93
C HIS A 37 27.76 32.02 -1.67
N VAL A 38 26.91 31.30 -0.95
CA VAL A 38 26.03 30.24 -1.50
C VAL A 38 24.65 30.78 -1.86
N GLY A 39 24.25 31.96 -1.35
CA GLY A 39 22.95 32.57 -1.63
C GLY A 39 21.77 31.84 -0.97
N ARG A 40 22.00 31.18 0.18
CA ARG A 40 20.98 30.40 0.89
C ARG A 40 20.81 30.89 2.33
N ASN A 41 19.62 30.67 2.89
CA ASN A 41 19.33 31.08 4.27
C ASN A 41 20.25 30.37 5.27
N GLN A 42 20.79 31.12 6.24
CA GLN A 42 21.68 30.63 7.29
C GLN A 42 21.12 29.39 8.02
N THR A 43 19.81 29.33 8.27
CA THR A 43 19.16 28.19 8.92
C THR A 43 19.25 26.90 8.11
N THR A 44 19.20 27.00 6.77
CA THR A 44 19.39 25.88 5.86
C THR A 44 20.83 25.39 5.91
N LEU A 45 21.79 26.33 5.96
CA LEU A 45 23.21 26.01 6.02
C LEU A 45 23.59 25.34 7.34
N MET A 46 23.08 25.84 8.46
CA MET A 46 23.28 25.26 9.78
C MET A 46 22.80 23.80 9.80
N ARG A 47 21.60 23.53 9.26
CA ARG A 47 21.07 22.16 9.15
C ARG A 47 21.92 21.22 8.28
N ILE A 48 22.59 21.75 7.25
CA ILE A 48 23.51 20.96 6.41
C ILE A 48 24.80 20.68 7.20
N GLY A 49 25.37 21.70 7.83
CA GLY A 49 26.58 21.56 8.66
C GLY A 49 26.38 20.61 9.84
N ASP A 50 25.27 20.74 10.58
CA ASP A 50 24.94 19.84 11.69
C ASP A 50 24.80 18.39 11.23
N ARG A 51 24.19 18.17 10.06
CA ARG A 51 24.07 16.83 9.49
C ARG A 51 25.44 16.26 9.11
N TRP A 52 26.28 17.07 8.50
CA TRP A 52 27.65 16.68 8.16
C TRP A 52 28.42 16.27 9.41
N MET A 53 28.39 17.08 10.47
CA MET A 53 29.05 16.76 11.74
C MET A 53 28.50 15.48 12.41
N GLN A 54 27.18 15.25 12.33
CA GLN A 54 26.56 14.09 12.98
C GLN A 54 26.69 12.77 12.20
N LYS A 55 26.75 12.82 10.86
CA LYS A 55 26.59 11.63 10.00
C LYS A 55 27.63 11.49 8.90
N GLY A 56 28.46 12.51 8.68
CA GLY A 56 29.42 12.53 7.57
C GLY A 56 28.76 12.55 6.18
N THR A 57 27.50 13.00 6.07
CA THR A 57 26.81 13.09 4.79
C THR A 57 25.96 14.36 4.70
N THR A 58 25.97 14.98 3.52
CA THR A 58 25.07 16.09 3.18
C THR A 58 23.79 15.62 2.52
N ASP A 59 23.67 14.31 2.25
CA ASP A 59 22.54 13.75 1.56
C ASP A 59 21.26 13.88 2.37
N ARG A 60 20.17 14.00 1.63
CA ARG A 60 18.84 13.99 2.21
C ARG A 60 18.50 12.53 2.51
N ARG A 61 17.95 12.30 3.71
CA ARG A 61 17.31 11.01 4.00
C ARG A 61 16.23 10.74 2.95
N GLY A 62 16.34 9.59 2.30
CA GLY A 62 15.28 9.07 1.43
C GLY A 62 13.96 9.07 2.18
N ARG A 63 12.88 9.44 1.50
CA ARG A 63 11.56 9.36 2.10
C ARG A 63 11.11 7.91 2.03
N SER A 64 10.92 7.27 3.18
CA SER A 64 10.25 5.96 3.22
C SER A 64 8.79 6.13 2.81
N HIS A 65 8.29 5.20 2.02
CA HIS A 65 6.86 5.12 1.75
C HIS A 65 6.10 4.71 3.02
N PRO A 66 4.86 5.17 3.20
CA PRO A 66 4.00 4.66 4.26
C PRO A 66 3.89 3.12 4.18
N PRO A 67 3.70 2.45 5.33
CA PRO A 67 3.50 1.01 5.35
C PRO A 67 2.33 0.64 4.43
N GLN A 68 2.53 -0.45 3.69
CA GLN A 68 1.53 -0.91 2.75
C GLN A 68 0.41 -1.64 3.50
N CYS A 69 -0.84 -1.44 3.06
CA CYS A 69 -2.00 -2.10 3.64
C CYS A 69 -2.03 -3.63 3.41
N THR A 70 -1.25 -4.14 2.46
CA THR A 70 -1.18 -5.57 2.17
C THR A 70 0.25 -6.07 2.30
N THR A 71 0.38 -7.31 2.76
CA THR A 71 1.66 -8.01 2.89
C THR A 71 2.08 -8.67 1.58
N SER A 72 3.37 -8.98 1.42
CA SER A 72 3.86 -9.70 0.24
C SER A 72 3.23 -11.10 0.07
N ARG A 73 2.72 -11.70 1.15
CA ARG A 73 2.00 -12.99 1.11
C ARG A 73 0.60 -12.82 0.53
N GLU A 74 -0.12 -11.80 0.97
CA GLU A 74 -1.43 -11.44 0.41
C GLU A 74 -1.32 -11.06 -1.06
N ASP A 75 -0.31 -10.28 -1.45
CA ASP A 75 -0.10 -9.89 -2.85
C ASP A 75 0.08 -11.13 -3.75
N ARG A 76 0.79 -12.17 -3.30
CA ARG A 76 0.90 -13.45 -4.02
C ARG A 76 -0.44 -14.18 -4.13
N GLN A 77 -1.24 -14.16 -3.06
CA GLN A 77 -2.57 -14.79 -3.06
C GLN A 77 -3.52 -14.05 -4.02
N ILE A 78 -3.48 -12.71 -4.03
CA ILE A 78 -4.26 -11.87 -4.94
C ILE A 78 -3.91 -12.21 -6.40
N VAL A 79 -2.62 -12.30 -6.73
CA VAL A 79 -2.18 -12.67 -8.07
C VAL A 79 -2.62 -14.10 -8.42
N ARG A 80 -2.46 -15.05 -7.50
CA ARG A 80 -2.89 -16.45 -7.70
C ARG A 80 -4.38 -16.54 -8.03
N MET A 81 -5.22 -15.86 -7.26
CA MET A 81 -6.66 -15.83 -7.51
C MET A 81 -7.01 -15.26 -8.90
N ALA A 82 -6.31 -14.19 -9.32
CA ALA A 82 -6.53 -13.57 -10.62
C ALA A 82 -6.05 -14.45 -11.79
N VAL A 83 -5.05 -15.29 -11.58
CA VAL A 83 -4.56 -16.26 -12.57
C VAL A 83 -5.50 -17.45 -12.69
N THR A 84 -5.93 -18.03 -11.56
CA THR A 84 -6.85 -19.17 -11.55
C THR A 84 -8.19 -18.81 -12.18
N ASP A 85 -8.79 -17.70 -11.74
CA ASP A 85 -10.12 -17.30 -12.19
C ASP A 85 -10.12 -15.86 -12.72
N ARG A 86 -9.90 -15.73 -14.03
CA ARG A 86 -9.80 -14.43 -14.71
C ARG A 86 -11.09 -13.58 -14.69
N SER A 87 -12.22 -14.14 -14.25
CA SER A 87 -13.51 -13.43 -14.11
C SER A 87 -13.73 -12.84 -12.72
N VAL A 88 -12.90 -13.17 -11.73
CA VAL A 88 -13.09 -12.72 -10.35
C VAL A 88 -12.91 -11.21 -10.23
N THR A 89 -13.88 -10.55 -9.60
CA THR A 89 -13.83 -9.10 -9.39
C THR A 89 -12.99 -8.73 -8.18
N SER A 90 -12.41 -7.53 -8.18
CA SER A 90 -11.57 -7.05 -7.07
C SER A 90 -12.30 -6.99 -5.71
N ARG A 91 -13.64 -6.94 -5.70
CA ARG A 91 -14.44 -6.99 -4.46
C ARG A 91 -14.49 -8.40 -3.87
N ILE A 92 -14.65 -9.42 -4.71
CA ILE A 92 -14.64 -10.82 -4.28
C ILE A 92 -13.25 -11.19 -3.75
N VAL A 93 -12.18 -10.75 -4.43
CA VAL A 93 -10.81 -10.93 -3.93
C VAL A 93 -10.61 -10.24 -2.58
N ALA A 94 -11.11 -9.01 -2.43
CA ALA A 94 -11.01 -8.28 -1.16
C ALA A 94 -11.70 -9.03 -0.01
N GLN A 95 -12.94 -9.50 -0.22
CA GLN A 95 -13.69 -10.28 0.77
C GLN A 95 -12.97 -11.59 1.11
N HIS A 96 -12.39 -12.26 0.11
CA HIS A 96 -11.61 -13.47 0.36
C HIS A 96 -10.38 -13.19 1.22
N ILE A 97 -9.60 -12.15 0.90
CA ILE A 97 -8.42 -11.78 1.68
C ILE A 97 -8.82 -11.39 3.11
N GLU A 98 -9.90 -10.62 3.27
CA GLU A 98 -10.43 -10.24 4.58
C GLU A 98 -10.88 -11.46 5.39
N SER A 99 -11.49 -12.46 4.75
CA SER A 99 -11.89 -13.70 5.43
C SER A 99 -10.72 -14.55 5.93
N VAL A 100 -9.58 -14.50 5.22
CA VAL A 100 -8.38 -15.31 5.53
C VAL A 100 -7.46 -14.60 6.52
N THR A 101 -7.37 -13.27 6.45
CA THR A 101 -6.38 -12.47 7.21
C THR A 101 -7.00 -11.60 8.30
N HIS A 102 -8.34 -11.50 8.35
CA HIS A 102 -9.08 -10.60 9.24
C HIS A 102 -8.69 -9.12 9.12
N HIS A 103 -8.08 -8.74 8.00
CA HIS A 103 -7.72 -7.37 7.67
C HIS A 103 -8.57 -6.87 6.50
N SER A 104 -9.21 -5.72 6.68
CA SER A 104 -10.06 -5.14 5.64
C SER A 104 -9.20 -4.47 4.55
N VAL A 105 -9.34 -4.95 3.32
CA VAL A 105 -8.62 -4.42 2.16
C VAL A 105 -9.62 -3.83 1.17
N SER A 106 -9.41 -2.58 0.77
CA SER A 106 -10.30 -1.96 -0.23
C SER A 106 -10.14 -2.61 -1.61
N ALA A 107 -11.24 -2.70 -2.37
CA ALA A 107 -11.20 -3.17 -3.77
C ALA A 107 -10.26 -2.31 -4.65
N ARG A 108 -10.06 -1.03 -4.29
CA ARG A 108 -9.09 -0.13 -4.96
C ARG A 108 -7.65 -0.59 -4.71
N THR A 109 -7.33 -1.01 -3.49
CA THR A 109 -6.02 -1.56 -3.14
C THR A 109 -5.75 -2.82 -3.94
N ILE A 110 -6.72 -3.74 -4.01
CA ILE A 110 -6.62 -4.96 -4.82
C ILE A 110 -6.36 -4.64 -6.29
N ARG A 111 -7.15 -3.73 -6.89
CA ARG A 111 -6.94 -3.31 -8.28
C ARG A 111 -5.54 -2.75 -8.51
N ARG A 112 -5.02 -1.94 -7.57
CA ARG A 112 -3.65 -1.40 -7.65
C ARG A 112 -2.61 -2.52 -7.63
N ARG A 113 -2.78 -3.55 -6.79
CA ARG A 113 -1.86 -4.71 -6.72
C ARG A 113 -1.86 -5.53 -8.00
N LEU A 114 -3.04 -5.77 -8.56
CA LEU A 114 -3.18 -6.45 -9.85
C LEU A 114 -2.49 -5.66 -10.97
N GLN A 115 -2.68 -4.34 -11.02
CA GLN A 115 -2.02 -3.48 -12.01
C GLN A 115 -0.50 -3.44 -11.84
N LEU A 116 0.02 -3.44 -10.60
CA LEU A 116 1.46 -3.53 -10.34
C LEU A 116 2.07 -4.88 -10.77
N SER A 117 1.22 -5.90 -10.96
CA SER A 117 1.60 -7.24 -11.41
C SER A 117 1.15 -7.49 -12.86
N ASP A 118 0.89 -6.43 -13.63
CA ASP A 118 0.47 -6.44 -15.04
C ASP A 118 -0.89 -7.09 -15.35
N PHE A 119 -1.74 -7.30 -14.34
CA PHE A 119 -3.13 -7.73 -14.54
C PHE A 119 -4.04 -6.52 -14.73
N SER A 120 -4.61 -6.41 -15.93
CA SER A 120 -5.64 -5.43 -16.25
C SER A 120 -6.97 -6.08 -16.60
N ALA A 121 -8.05 -5.29 -16.47
CA ALA A 121 -9.37 -5.71 -16.92
C ALA A 121 -9.33 -6.03 -18.42
N ARG A 122 -10.16 -6.98 -18.86
CA ARG A 122 -10.29 -7.26 -20.30
C ARG A 122 -10.86 -6.01 -20.98
N HIS A 123 -10.11 -5.45 -21.90
CA HIS A 123 -10.64 -4.56 -22.91
C HIS A 123 -11.00 -5.43 -24.11
N PRO A 124 -12.29 -5.63 -24.44
CA PRO A 124 -12.63 -6.25 -25.71
C PRO A 124 -11.99 -5.39 -26.80
N LEU A 125 -11.20 -6.02 -27.67
CA LEU A 125 -10.71 -5.35 -28.86
C LEU A 125 -11.96 -4.88 -29.60
N LEU A 126 -12.09 -3.57 -29.81
CA LEU A 126 -13.18 -3.00 -30.59
C LEU A 126 -13.17 -3.73 -31.93
N GLY A 127 -14.18 -4.57 -32.15
CA GLY A 127 -14.32 -5.28 -33.41
C GLY A 127 -14.45 -4.26 -34.52
N LEU A 128 -13.67 -4.42 -35.59
CA LEU A 128 -14.02 -3.86 -36.88
C LEU A 128 -15.50 -4.21 -37.13
N PRO A 129 -16.35 -3.28 -37.59
CA PRO A 129 -17.76 -3.56 -37.83
C PRO A 129 -17.85 -4.61 -38.94
N LEU A 130 -17.91 -5.88 -38.56
CA LEU A 130 -18.31 -6.95 -39.44
C LEU A 130 -19.82 -6.78 -39.62
N THR A 131 -20.19 -6.48 -40.85
CA THR A 131 -21.51 -6.15 -41.36
C THR A 131 -22.66 -6.88 -40.64
N LEU A 132 -23.55 -6.05 -40.09
CA LEU A 132 -25.00 -6.22 -39.87
C LEU A 132 -25.53 -7.67 -39.74
N GLY A 133 -25.81 -8.11 -38.52
CA GLY A 133 -26.73 -9.23 -38.28
C GLY A 133 -26.57 -9.88 -36.91
N LEU A 134 -27.59 -9.70 -36.05
CA LEU A 134 -27.82 -10.38 -34.76
C LEU A 134 -26.92 -9.96 -33.57
N HIS A 135 -27.17 -8.76 -33.06
CA HIS A 135 -26.92 -8.46 -31.65
C HIS A 135 -28.01 -9.12 -30.79
N HIS A 136 -27.72 -10.25 -30.16
CA HIS A 136 -28.38 -10.57 -28.89
C HIS A 136 -27.70 -9.76 -27.79
N PRO A 137 -28.40 -8.88 -27.08
CA PRO A 137 -27.83 -8.20 -25.93
C PRO A 137 -27.44 -9.25 -24.89
N ARG A 138 -26.15 -9.32 -24.55
CA ARG A 138 -25.75 -9.98 -23.30
C ARG A 138 -26.35 -9.18 -22.16
N GLU A 139 -27.33 -9.75 -21.47
CA GLU A 139 -27.89 -9.21 -20.25
C GLU A 139 -26.74 -8.89 -19.28
N GLY A 140 -26.64 -7.61 -18.91
CA GLY A 140 -25.64 -7.16 -17.95
C GLY A 140 -25.84 -7.86 -16.61
N CYS A 141 -24.75 -8.23 -15.95
CA CYS A 141 -24.75 -8.75 -14.59
C CYS A 141 -25.53 -7.81 -13.67
N GLY A 142 -26.72 -8.23 -13.27
CA GLY A 142 -27.57 -7.50 -12.33
C GLY A 142 -26.83 -7.26 -11.02
N ARG A 143 -26.97 -6.04 -10.49
CA ARG A 143 -26.68 -5.73 -9.09
C ARG A 143 -27.62 -6.59 -8.23
N GLN A 144 -27.11 -7.65 -7.61
CA GLN A 144 -27.82 -8.28 -6.50
C GLN A 144 -27.66 -7.39 -5.27
N ASN A 145 -28.60 -6.46 -5.12
CA ASN A 145 -28.86 -5.79 -3.86
C ASN A 145 -29.98 -6.56 -3.14
N GLY A 146 -29.65 -7.14 -1.98
CA GLY A 146 -30.56 -7.36 -0.85
C GLY A 146 -31.81 -8.21 -1.05
N MET A 147 -31.76 -9.47 -0.62
CA MET A 147 -32.93 -10.14 -0.05
C MET A 147 -32.56 -10.73 1.32
N LYS A 148 -33.16 -10.18 2.38
CA LYS A 148 -33.33 -10.83 3.68
C LYS A 148 -34.14 -12.11 3.45
N LEU A 149 -33.63 -13.26 3.90
CA LEU A 149 -34.49 -14.36 4.32
C LEU A 149 -34.42 -14.45 5.85
N SER A 150 -35.49 -13.97 6.47
CA SER A 150 -35.88 -14.30 7.83
C SER A 150 -36.75 -15.55 7.84
N LEU A 151 -36.72 -16.26 8.98
CA LEU A 151 -37.61 -17.32 9.48
C LEU A 151 -37.15 -18.75 9.11
N LEU A 152 -36.52 -19.46 10.08
CA LEU A 152 -37.13 -20.40 11.07
C LEU A 152 -37.72 -21.63 10.35
N THR A 153 -37.38 -22.88 10.66
CA THR A 153 -37.80 -23.70 11.82
C THR A 153 -37.16 -25.10 11.56
N SER A 154 -36.37 -25.72 12.44
CA SER A 154 -36.76 -26.56 13.60
C SER A 154 -36.48 -28.07 13.41
N HIS A 155 -35.88 -28.63 14.47
CA HIS A 155 -35.93 -29.99 15.01
C HIS A 155 -35.05 -31.14 14.46
N ALA A 156 -34.08 -31.47 15.32
CA ALA A 156 -33.86 -32.77 15.98
C ALA A 156 -33.15 -33.90 15.22
N SER A 157 -32.03 -34.38 15.77
CA SER A 157 -31.90 -35.71 16.41
C SER A 157 -30.42 -36.07 16.58
N VAL A 158 -29.87 -35.93 17.79
CA VAL A 158 -29.53 -37.01 18.75
C VAL A 158 -28.03 -37.38 18.70
N CYS A 159 -27.51 -37.48 19.92
CA CYS A 159 -26.16 -37.79 20.37
C CYS A 159 -25.66 -39.18 19.93
N ASN A 160 -24.34 -39.34 19.82
CA ASN A 160 -23.50 -40.22 20.68
C ASN A 160 -22.06 -40.29 20.12
N THR A 161 -21.07 -39.87 20.92
CA THR A 161 -20.21 -40.71 21.78
C THR A 161 -19.07 -41.38 21.02
N THR A 162 -17.84 -40.87 21.19
CA THR A 162 -16.73 -41.71 21.67
C THR A 162 -15.63 -40.85 22.29
N MET A 163 -15.37 -41.12 23.57
CA MET A 163 -14.22 -40.69 24.36
C MET A 163 -13.01 -41.57 24.03
N VAL A 164 -11.86 -40.94 23.73
CA VAL A 164 -10.47 -41.37 24.02
C VAL A 164 -9.60 -40.19 23.56
N GLY A 165 -8.93 -39.42 24.40
CA GLY A 165 -7.91 -39.80 25.38
C GLY A 165 -6.58 -39.21 24.89
N PHE A 166 -6.18 -38.03 25.37
CA PHE A 166 -4.85 -37.48 25.08
C PHE A 166 -4.25 -36.94 26.38
N GLU A 167 -3.15 -37.58 26.78
CA GLU A 167 -2.42 -37.35 28.03
C GLU A 167 -1.81 -35.96 28.06
N SER A 168 -2.00 -35.30 29.21
CA SER A 168 -1.35 -34.03 29.56
C SER A 168 -0.12 -34.37 30.39
N GLY A 169 1.06 -33.99 29.93
CA GLY A 169 2.31 -34.08 30.67
C GLY A 169 2.96 -32.70 30.75
N GLU A 170 2.47 -31.84 31.64
CA GLU A 170 3.19 -30.67 32.14
C GLU A 170 3.52 -30.91 33.61
N THR A 171 4.81 -30.89 33.96
CA THR A 171 5.26 -30.54 35.31
C THR A 171 6.27 -29.42 35.21
N VAL A 172 5.80 -28.27 35.71
CA VAL A 172 6.49 -27.05 36.12
C VAL A 172 7.64 -27.35 37.07
N GLU A 173 8.76 -26.62 36.99
CA GLU A 173 9.46 -26.14 38.18
C GLU A 173 10.04 -24.74 37.99
N LYS A 174 9.69 -23.88 38.95
CA LYS A 174 10.26 -22.57 39.25
C LYS A 174 11.41 -22.78 40.24
N GLY A 175 12.48 -21.99 40.16
CA GLY A 175 13.42 -21.87 41.30
C GLY A 175 14.70 -21.10 40.99
N CYS A 176 14.84 -19.93 41.65
CA CYS A 176 15.95 -18.96 41.68
C CYS A 176 16.20 -18.11 40.43
#